data_AF-A0A4Z0V2D8-F1
#
_entry.id   AF-A0A4Z0V2D8-F1
#
_cell.length_a   1.000
_cell.length_b   1.000
_cell.length_c   1.000
_cell.angle_alpha   90.00
_cell.angle_beta   90.00
_cell.angle_gamma   90.00
#
_symmetry.space_group_name_H-M   'P 1'
#
loop_
_entity.id
_entity.type
_entity.pdbx_description
1 polymer ?
#
loop_
_entity_poly.entity_id
_entity_poly.type
_entity_poly.pdbx_seq_one_letter_code
_entity_poly.pdbx_strand_id
1 'polypeptide(L)'
;MGIEEVAKIIGKIADGFEEACIKCLDDNSGIVLRAVTEQLYSGVDGEGKHLSPTYDNDPYFEEEGTWYHRAKDYKAWKYSITPPVAGTMLGLPPRPDDVPNLFINGKFYSEITATRKGDVLVVDPGNGDGPSIVAKYGDEILNMGPTAISYFNTTYMLPAIDSFFKDCGYR
;
A
#
# COMPACT_ATOMS: atom_id res chain seq x y z
N MET A 1 -25.15 10.27 33.55
CA MET A 1 -23.76 9.80 33.65
C MET A 1 -23.06 10.61 34.73
N GLY A 2 -22.61 9.97 35.80
CA GLY A 2 -21.87 10.63 36.88
C GLY A 2 -20.39 10.78 36.53
N ILE A 3 -19.65 11.65 37.23
CA ILE A 3 -18.23 11.91 36.95
C ILE A 3 -17.36 10.63 37.03
N GLU A 4 -17.66 9.74 37.98
CA GLU A 4 -16.98 8.45 38.13
C GLU A 4 -17.20 7.52 36.94
N GLU A 5 -18.40 7.55 36.35
CA GLU A 5 -18.75 6.74 35.18
C GLU A 5 -18.06 7.27 33.93
N VAL A 6 -18.03 8.60 33.75
CA VAL A 6 -17.24 9.25 32.68
C VAL A 6 -15.75 8.86 32.80
N ALA A 7 -15.17 8.99 34.00
CA ALA A 7 -13.77 8.67 34.22
C ALA A 7 -13.44 7.20 33.89
N LYS A 8 -14.33 6.26 34.23
CA LYS A 8 -14.19 4.85 33.86
C LYS A 8 -14.23 4.63 32.34
N ILE A 9 -15.14 5.30 31.62
CA ILE A 9 -15.23 5.19 30.15
C ILE A 9 -13.96 5.72 29.50
N ILE A 10 -13.49 6.91 29.91
CA ILE A 10 -12.25 7.51 29.39
C ILE A 10 -11.06 6.60 29.64
N GLY A 11 -10.94 6.01 30.83
CA GLY A 11 -9.88 5.06 31.16
C GLY A 11 -9.87 3.85 30.21
N LYS A 12 -11.03 3.21 30.00
CA LYS A 12 -11.14 2.09 29.05
C LYS A 12 -10.74 2.46 27.63
N ILE A 13 -11.16 3.64 27.16
CA ILE A 13 -10.79 4.12 25.83
C ILE A 13 -9.27 4.31 25.76
N ALA A 14 -8.67 5.03 26.70
CA ALA A 14 -7.24 5.29 26.72
C ALA A 14 -6.41 3.99 26.75
N ASP A 15 -6.84 3.01 27.54
CA ASP A 15 -6.12 1.74 27.71
C ASP A 15 -6.23 0.82 26.47
N GLY A 16 -7.34 0.88 25.73
CA GLY A 16 -7.63 -0.07 24.66
C GLY A 16 -7.57 0.48 23.22
N PHE A 17 -7.48 1.80 23.04
CA PHE A 17 -7.63 2.43 21.74
C PHE A 17 -6.59 1.97 20.71
N GLU A 18 -5.33 1.89 21.10
CA GLU A 18 -4.25 1.47 20.22
C GLU A 18 -4.43 0.02 19.77
N GLU A 19 -4.72 -0.90 20.70
CA GLU A 19 -4.99 -2.31 20.39
C GLU A 19 -6.20 -2.47 19.45
N ALA A 20 -7.26 -1.67 19.66
CA ALA A 20 -8.42 -1.68 18.79
C ALA A 20 -8.07 -1.25 17.35
N CYS A 21 -7.23 -0.23 17.20
CA CYS A 21 -6.79 0.27 15.89
C CYS A 21 -5.90 -0.76 15.17
N ILE A 22 -4.90 -1.33 15.85
CA ILE A 22 -4.01 -2.33 15.24
C ILE A 22 -4.76 -3.63 14.93
N LYS A 23 -5.72 -4.03 15.76
CA LYS A 23 -6.60 -5.16 15.45
C LYS A 23 -7.44 -4.89 14.19
N CYS A 24 -7.97 -3.68 14.02
CA CYS A 24 -8.65 -3.30 12.78
C CYS A 24 -7.72 -3.40 11.56
N LEU A 25 -6.46 -2.98 11.66
CA LEU A 25 -5.48 -3.14 10.59
C LEU A 25 -5.20 -4.62 10.28
N ASP A 26 -5.02 -5.45 11.30
CA ASP A 26 -4.70 -6.87 11.18
C ASP A 26 -5.86 -7.67 10.56
N ASP A 27 -7.08 -7.48 11.08
CA ASP A 27 -8.31 -8.09 10.58
C ASP A 27 -8.58 -7.69 9.11
N ASN A 28 -8.07 -6.54 8.67
CA ASN A 28 -8.21 -6.02 7.31
C ASN A 28 -6.87 -5.97 6.54
N SER A 29 -5.88 -6.78 6.93
CA SER A 29 -4.55 -6.83 6.30
C SER A 29 -4.61 -7.12 4.80
N GLY A 30 -5.56 -7.93 4.37
CA GLY A 30 -5.81 -8.18 2.93
C GLY A 30 -6.25 -6.94 2.16
N ILE A 31 -6.93 -5.98 2.79
CA ILE A 31 -7.29 -4.70 2.18
C ILE A 31 -6.07 -3.79 2.06
N VAL A 32 -5.22 -3.76 3.09
CA VAL A 32 -3.94 -3.03 3.03
C VAL A 32 -3.06 -3.56 1.91
N LEU A 33 -2.90 -4.89 1.80
CA LEU A 33 -2.16 -5.52 0.72
C LEU A 33 -2.72 -5.16 -0.66
N ARG A 34 -4.05 -5.19 -0.82
CA ARG A 34 -4.72 -4.77 -2.06
C ARG A 34 -4.50 -3.29 -2.39
N ALA A 35 -4.49 -2.43 -1.38
CA ALA A 35 -4.27 -1.01 -1.58
C ALA A 35 -2.83 -0.74 -2.06
N VAL A 36 -1.83 -1.34 -1.41
CA VAL A 36 -0.42 -1.21 -1.81
C VAL A 36 -0.21 -1.77 -3.21
N THR A 37 -0.73 -2.96 -3.51
CA THR A 37 -0.57 -3.56 -4.84
C THR A 37 -1.31 -2.76 -5.95
N GLU A 38 -2.47 -2.15 -5.68
CA GLU A 38 -3.15 -1.28 -6.64
C GLU A 38 -2.37 0.03 -6.90
N GLN A 39 -1.73 0.61 -5.86
CA GLN A 39 -0.83 1.76 -6.00
C GLN A 39 0.37 1.43 -6.90
N LEU A 40 1.06 0.32 -6.60
CA LEU A 40 2.17 -0.17 -7.41
C LEU A 40 1.72 -0.38 -8.87
N TYR A 41 0.53 -0.94 -9.07
CA TYR A 41 0.01 -1.20 -10.41
C TYR A 41 -0.29 0.11 -11.18
N SER A 42 -0.75 1.11 -10.45
CA SER A 42 -0.99 2.48 -10.93
C SER A 42 0.29 3.32 -11.01
N GLY A 43 1.45 2.72 -10.72
CA GLY A 43 2.75 3.38 -10.81
C GLY A 43 2.93 4.50 -9.81
N VAL A 44 2.37 4.37 -8.60
CA VAL A 44 2.54 5.34 -7.51
C VAL A 44 3.05 4.69 -6.23
N ASP A 45 3.81 5.44 -5.44
CA ASP A 45 4.35 5.05 -4.13
C ASP A 45 3.40 5.41 -2.96
N GLY A 46 3.85 5.13 -1.74
CA GLY A 46 3.17 5.50 -0.49
C GLY A 46 3.16 6.99 -0.16
N GLU A 47 3.76 7.85 -0.98
CA GLU A 47 3.59 9.31 -0.91
C GLU A 47 2.60 9.81 -1.97
N GLY A 48 2.10 8.92 -2.84
CA GLY A 48 1.23 9.26 -3.98
C GLY A 48 2.00 9.86 -5.16
N LYS A 49 3.32 9.74 -5.19
CA LYS A 49 4.17 10.18 -6.31
C LYS A 49 4.35 9.04 -7.30
N HIS A 50 4.66 9.38 -8.55
CA HIS A 50 4.98 8.36 -9.54
C HIS A 50 6.29 7.64 -9.22
N LEU A 51 6.31 6.33 -9.45
CA LEU A 51 7.52 5.53 -9.29
C LEU A 51 8.64 6.07 -10.18
N SER A 52 9.81 6.23 -9.56
CA SER A 52 11.03 6.69 -10.22
C SER A 52 12.17 5.73 -9.87
N PRO A 53 13.08 5.39 -10.81
CA PRO A 53 13.14 5.90 -12.17
C PRO A 53 11.99 5.43 -13.07
N THR A 54 11.63 6.29 -14.02
CA THR A 54 10.77 5.96 -15.17
C THR A 54 11.56 5.14 -16.19
N TYR A 55 10.88 4.51 -17.15
CA TYR A 55 11.56 3.80 -18.22
C TYR A 55 12.50 4.68 -19.07
N ASP A 56 12.24 5.99 -19.15
CA ASP A 56 13.05 6.90 -19.96
C ASP A 56 14.33 7.37 -19.28
N ASN A 57 14.46 7.18 -17.96
CA ASN A 57 15.63 7.58 -17.17
C ASN A 57 16.16 6.46 -16.27
N ASP A 58 15.75 5.22 -16.51
CA ASP A 58 16.19 4.06 -15.75
C ASP A 58 17.59 3.61 -16.20
N PRO A 59 18.60 3.62 -15.30
CA PRO A 59 19.96 3.17 -15.61
C PRO A 59 20.03 1.72 -16.13
N TYR A 60 19.03 0.89 -15.83
CA TYR A 60 18.93 -0.47 -16.36
C TYR A 60 19.04 -0.54 -17.90
N PHE A 61 18.53 0.47 -18.61
CA PHE A 61 18.62 0.49 -20.07
C PHE A 61 19.99 0.90 -20.60
N GLU A 62 20.91 1.31 -19.73
CA GLU A 62 22.29 1.63 -20.04
C GLU A 62 23.25 0.48 -19.67
N GLU A 63 22.72 -0.62 -19.13
CA GLU A 63 23.47 -1.85 -18.83
C GLU A 63 23.41 -2.82 -20.03
N GLU A 64 24.52 -3.49 -20.33
CA GLU A 64 24.56 -4.50 -21.40
C GLU A 64 23.56 -5.63 -21.13
N GLY A 65 22.70 -5.92 -22.10
CA GLY A 65 21.66 -6.94 -21.97
C GLY A 65 20.60 -6.84 -23.06
N THR A 66 19.53 -7.63 -22.93
CA THR A 66 18.43 -7.71 -23.92
C THR A 66 17.79 -6.37 -24.25
N TRP A 67 17.74 -5.47 -23.26
CA TRP A 67 17.07 -4.17 -23.33
C TRP A 67 18.04 -2.99 -23.41
N TYR A 68 19.34 -3.23 -23.60
CA TYR A 68 20.35 -2.18 -23.70
C TYR A 68 20.01 -1.17 -24.81
N HIS A 69 19.89 0.12 -24.45
CA HIS A 69 19.40 1.24 -25.28
C HIS A 69 18.04 1.00 -25.97
N ARG A 70 17.19 0.17 -25.36
CA ARG A 70 15.89 -0.23 -25.91
C ARG A 70 14.72 0.08 -24.98
N ALA A 71 14.82 1.14 -24.18
CA ALA A 71 13.74 1.63 -23.31
C ALA A 71 12.41 1.80 -24.07
N LYS A 72 12.44 2.35 -25.28
CA LYS A 72 11.24 2.51 -26.13
C LYS A 72 10.58 1.17 -26.47
N ASP A 73 11.38 0.16 -26.86
CA ASP A 73 10.85 -1.17 -27.17
C ASP A 73 10.30 -1.85 -25.91
N TYR A 74 10.97 -1.66 -24.77
CA TYR A 74 10.51 -2.16 -23.48
C TYR A 74 9.16 -1.56 -23.10
N LYS A 75 8.98 -0.23 -23.25
CA LYS A 75 7.69 0.44 -23.03
C LYS A 75 6.58 -0.16 -23.90
N ALA A 76 6.83 -0.33 -25.19
CA ALA A 76 5.87 -0.92 -26.12
C ALA A 76 5.51 -2.36 -25.71
N TRP A 77 6.50 -3.17 -25.34
CA TRP A 77 6.28 -4.52 -24.83
C TRP A 77 5.48 -4.51 -23.52
N LYS A 78 5.83 -3.65 -22.55
CA LYS A 78 5.10 -3.50 -21.28
C LYS A 78 3.64 -3.11 -21.47
N TYR A 79 3.38 -2.19 -22.40
CA TYR A 79 2.03 -1.79 -22.77
C TYR A 79 1.24 -2.98 -23.33
N SER A 80 1.88 -3.85 -24.11
CA SER A 80 1.22 -5.04 -24.68
C SER A 80 0.86 -6.11 -23.65
N ILE A 81 1.67 -6.30 -22.60
CA ILE A 81 1.44 -7.34 -21.58
C ILE A 81 0.65 -6.86 -20.37
N THR A 82 0.71 -5.56 -20.08
CA THR A 82 0.08 -4.90 -18.92
C THR A 82 -0.30 -3.46 -19.29
N PRO A 83 -1.35 -3.31 -20.12
CA PRO A 83 -1.81 -1.99 -20.52
C PRO A 83 -2.25 -1.17 -19.30
N PRO A 84 -1.98 0.14 -19.26
CA PRO A 84 -2.44 0.99 -18.18
C PRO A 84 -3.97 0.95 -18.04
N VAL A 85 -4.44 0.60 -16.85
CA VAL A 85 -5.87 0.59 -16.50
C VAL A 85 -6.06 1.29 -15.16
N ALA A 86 -7.25 1.85 -14.96
CA ALA A 86 -7.60 2.51 -13.71
C ALA A 86 -7.77 1.47 -12.58
N GLY A 87 -7.38 1.86 -11.38
CA GLY A 87 -7.63 1.12 -10.14
C GLY A 87 -9.13 1.04 -9.85
N THR A 88 -9.57 -0.08 -9.29
CA THR A 88 -11.01 -0.33 -9.04
C THR A 88 -11.39 -0.09 -7.59
N MET A 89 -10.48 -0.30 -6.64
CA MET A 89 -10.74 -0.13 -5.22
C MET A 89 -10.50 1.32 -4.78
N LEU A 90 -9.36 1.89 -5.17
CA LEU A 90 -8.94 3.24 -4.80
C LEU A 90 -9.32 4.28 -5.87
N GLY A 91 -9.73 3.84 -7.06
CA GLY A 91 -10.05 4.73 -8.18
C GLY A 91 -8.83 5.47 -8.72
N LEU A 92 -7.63 4.91 -8.56
CA LEU A 92 -6.40 5.52 -9.06
C LEU A 92 -6.42 5.58 -10.60
N PRO A 93 -5.92 6.67 -11.21
CA PRO A 93 -5.87 6.78 -12.66
C PRO A 93 -4.92 5.74 -13.26
N PRO A 94 -5.08 5.39 -14.55
CA PRO A 94 -4.06 4.63 -15.27
C PRO A 94 -2.69 5.32 -15.17
N ARG A 95 -1.63 4.54 -14.94
CA ARG A 95 -0.26 5.05 -14.93
C ARG A 95 0.11 5.68 -16.28
N PRO A 96 0.99 6.70 -16.31
CA PRO A 96 1.68 7.10 -17.54
C PRO A 96 2.46 5.94 -18.17
N ASP A 97 2.61 5.93 -19.49
CA ASP A 97 3.24 4.84 -20.24
C ASP A 97 4.71 4.59 -19.87
N ASP A 98 5.41 5.66 -19.49
CA ASP A 98 6.81 5.68 -19.08
C ASP A 98 7.02 5.33 -17.60
N VAL A 99 5.97 5.36 -16.77
CA VAL A 99 6.06 5.04 -15.35
C VAL A 99 5.89 3.53 -15.14
N PRO A 100 6.77 2.85 -14.39
CA PRO A 100 6.67 1.41 -14.16
C PRO A 100 5.47 1.04 -13.27
N ASN A 101 5.01 -0.21 -13.41
CA ASN A 101 4.04 -0.83 -12.49
C ASN A 101 4.62 -1.98 -11.66
N LEU A 102 5.92 -2.27 -11.80
CA LEU A 102 6.60 -3.39 -11.13
C LEU A 102 5.97 -4.78 -11.38
N PHE A 103 5.03 -4.91 -12.33
CA PHE A 103 4.33 -6.16 -12.65
C PHE A 103 4.87 -6.75 -13.96
N ILE A 104 5.62 -7.83 -13.89
CA ILE A 104 6.14 -8.52 -15.10
C ILE A 104 5.38 -9.83 -15.33
N ASN A 105 5.49 -10.75 -14.39
CA ASN A 105 4.86 -12.06 -14.41
C ASN A 105 3.99 -12.32 -13.16
N GLY A 106 3.76 -11.29 -12.36
CA GLY A 106 3.01 -11.37 -11.09
C GLY A 106 3.80 -11.94 -9.91
N LYS A 107 5.03 -12.42 -10.09
CA LYS A 107 5.81 -13.05 -8.99
C LYS A 107 6.02 -12.09 -7.81
N PHE A 108 6.57 -10.91 -8.07
CA PHE A 108 6.79 -9.91 -7.01
C PHE A 108 5.48 -9.62 -6.25
N TYR A 109 4.39 -9.35 -6.98
CA TYR A 109 3.08 -9.08 -6.39
C TYR A 109 2.56 -10.23 -5.53
N SER A 110 2.80 -11.48 -5.93
CA SER A 110 2.39 -12.66 -5.17
C SER A 110 3.23 -12.91 -3.92
N GLU A 111 4.41 -12.31 -3.83
CA GLU A 111 5.33 -12.43 -2.69
C GLU A 111 5.11 -11.34 -1.64
N ILE A 112 4.41 -10.24 -1.99
CA ILE A 112 4.09 -9.17 -1.04
C ILE A 112 3.08 -9.71 0.00
N THR A 113 3.39 -9.50 1.27
CA THR A 113 2.50 -9.87 2.37
C THR A 113 2.26 -8.68 3.29
N ALA A 114 1.14 -8.66 4.01
CA ALA A 114 0.86 -7.69 5.06
C ALA A 114 0.58 -8.46 6.35
N THR A 115 1.42 -8.26 7.37
CA THR A 115 1.33 -9.02 8.63
C THR A 115 1.54 -8.11 9.83
N ARG A 116 0.77 -8.33 10.90
CA ARG A 116 0.96 -7.62 12.16
C ARG A 116 2.27 -8.04 12.82
N LYS A 117 3.07 -7.06 13.23
CA LYS A 117 4.28 -7.22 14.06
C LYS A 117 4.18 -6.26 15.24
N GLY A 118 3.67 -6.75 16.37
CA GLY A 118 3.47 -5.93 17.57
C GLY A 118 2.34 -4.92 17.39
N ASP A 119 2.69 -3.63 17.45
CA ASP A 119 1.82 -2.46 17.34
C ASP A 119 1.70 -1.93 15.90
N VAL A 120 2.40 -2.55 14.93
CA VAL A 120 2.37 -2.14 13.53
C VAL A 120 1.94 -3.25 12.59
N LEU A 121 1.37 -2.87 11.45
CA LEU A 121 1.16 -3.74 10.31
C LEU A 121 2.32 -3.52 9.33
N VAL A 122 3.07 -4.57 9.03
CA VAL A 122 4.23 -4.51 8.13
C VAL A 122 3.86 -5.12 6.78
N VAL A 123 4.08 -4.35 5.72
CA VAL A 123 4.02 -4.83 4.34
C VAL A 123 5.43 -5.27 3.94
N ASP A 124 5.60 -6.56 3.68
CA ASP A 124 6.89 -7.20 3.40
C ASP A 124 6.98 -7.51 1.89
N PRO A 125 8.08 -7.17 1.20
CA PRO A 125 8.22 -7.38 -0.24
C PRO A 125 8.54 -8.84 -0.61
N GLY A 126 8.70 -9.73 0.37
CA GLY A 126 9.13 -11.10 0.18
C GLY A 126 10.65 -11.23 -0.04
N ASN A 127 11.09 -12.47 -0.29
CA ASN A 127 12.52 -12.82 -0.38
C ASN A 127 13.04 -12.98 -1.83
N GLY A 128 12.17 -12.82 -2.84
CA GLY A 128 12.54 -12.94 -4.25
C GLY A 128 13.18 -11.67 -4.79
N ASP A 129 12.59 -11.09 -5.83
CA ASP A 129 13.07 -9.83 -6.43
C ASP A 129 12.72 -8.61 -5.56
N GLY A 130 11.87 -8.79 -4.56
CA GLY A 130 11.37 -7.75 -3.66
C GLY A 130 12.44 -6.85 -3.04
N PRO A 131 13.49 -7.38 -2.38
CA PRO A 131 14.54 -6.56 -1.79
C PRO A 131 15.29 -5.69 -2.81
N SER A 132 15.53 -6.21 -4.02
CA SER A 132 16.18 -5.43 -5.09
C SER A 132 15.26 -4.35 -5.67
N ILE A 133 13.96 -4.62 -5.76
CA ILE A 133 12.95 -3.64 -6.16
C ILE A 133 12.88 -2.51 -5.14
N VAL A 134 12.77 -2.84 -3.86
CA VAL A 134 12.76 -1.87 -2.75
C VAL A 134 14.06 -1.06 -2.72
N ALA A 135 15.22 -1.69 -2.89
CA ALA A 135 16.49 -0.97 -2.95
C ALA A 135 16.56 0.06 -4.09
N LYS A 136 15.81 -0.16 -5.18
CA LYS A 136 15.76 0.73 -6.35
C LYS A 136 14.73 1.84 -6.22
N TYR A 137 13.53 1.52 -5.74
CA TYR A 137 12.38 2.44 -5.74
C TYR A 137 12.07 3.02 -4.35
N GLY A 138 12.77 2.58 -3.31
CA GLY A 138 12.55 3.01 -1.92
C GLY A 138 11.56 2.13 -1.16
N ASP A 139 11.62 2.18 0.17
CA ASP A 139 10.72 1.45 1.08
C ASP A 139 9.28 1.99 1.01
N GLU A 140 9.11 3.26 0.63
CA GLU A 140 7.84 3.95 0.53
C GLU A 140 6.84 3.27 -0.40
N ILE A 141 7.31 2.47 -1.36
CA ILE A 141 6.45 1.73 -2.29
C ILE A 141 5.57 0.69 -1.56
N LEU A 142 5.95 0.30 -0.34
CA LEU A 142 5.22 -0.66 0.49
C LEU A 142 4.23 0.01 1.45
N ASN A 143 4.21 1.34 1.52
CA ASN A 143 3.31 2.09 2.39
C ASN A 143 1.97 2.40 1.70
N MET A 144 0.91 2.51 2.49
CA MET A 144 -0.35 3.09 2.00
C MET A 144 -0.14 4.59 1.77
N GLY A 145 -0.42 5.05 0.56
CA GLY A 145 -0.44 6.45 0.20
C GLY A 145 -1.71 7.17 0.67
N PRO A 146 -1.78 8.50 0.48
CA PRO A 146 -2.86 9.32 1.01
C PRO A 146 -4.27 8.84 0.62
N THR A 147 -4.46 8.43 -0.63
CA THR A 147 -5.74 7.88 -1.12
C THR A 147 -6.09 6.56 -0.43
N ALA A 148 -5.13 5.65 -0.30
CA ALA A 148 -5.32 4.38 0.39
C ALA A 148 -5.63 4.57 1.88
N ILE A 149 -4.90 5.47 2.56
CA ILE A 149 -5.16 5.83 3.96
C ILE A 149 -6.56 6.39 4.11
N SER A 150 -6.98 7.32 3.25
CA SER A 150 -8.32 7.91 3.30
C SER A 150 -9.41 6.86 3.10
N TYR A 151 -9.25 5.99 2.10
CA TYR A 151 -10.16 4.87 1.86
C TYR A 151 -10.24 3.93 3.06
N PHE A 152 -9.09 3.50 3.60
CA PHE A 152 -9.04 2.57 4.72
C PHE A 152 -9.69 3.19 5.97
N ASN A 153 -9.37 4.46 6.25
CA ASN A 153 -9.88 5.14 7.42
C ASN A 153 -11.39 5.32 7.37
N THR A 154 -11.92 5.77 6.24
CA THR A 154 -13.36 6.00 6.06
C THR A 154 -14.16 4.70 6.05
N THR A 155 -13.62 3.64 5.45
CA THR A 155 -14.35 2.39 5.23
C THR A 155 -14.24 1.43 6.41
N TYR A 156 -13.10 1.40 7.12
CA TYR A 156 -12.80 0.39 8.13
C TYR A 156 -12.45 1.00 9.49
N MET A 157 -11.47 1.92 9.55
CA MET A 157 -10.95 2.41 10.82
C MET A 157 -11.97 3.22 11.62
N LEU A 158 -12.63 4.20 11.00
CA LEU A 158 -13.61 5.05 11.69
C LEU A 158 -14.82 4.23 12.21
N PRO A 159 -15.41 3.30 11.43
CA PRO A 159 -16.40 2.37 11.96
C PRO A 159 -15.89 1.53 13.14
N ALA A 160 -14.66 1.01 13.07
CA ALA A 160 -14.08 0.23 14.16
C ALA A 160 -13.88 1.05 15.43
N ILE A 161 -13.42 2.29 15.31
CA ILE A 161 -13.27 3.23 16.43
C ILE A 161 -14.63 3.54 17.07
N ASP A 162 -15.65 3.82 16.26
CA ASP A 162 -17.01 4.08 16.74
C ASP A 162 -17.59 2.88 17.50
N SER A 163 -17.42 1.67 16.97
CA SER A 163 -17.79 0.43 17.66
C SER A 163 -17.04 0.27 18.98
N PHE A 164 -15.72 0.48 18.99
CA PHE A 164 -14.91 0.36 20.20
C PHE A 164 -15.33 1.36 21.28
N PHE A 165 -15.65 2.61 20.91
CA PHE A 165 -16.13 3.62 21.86
C PHE A 165 -17.48 3.22 22.47
N LYS A 166 -18.39 2.68 21.66
CA LYS A 166 -19.67 2.14 22.14
C LYS A 166 -19.48 0.98 23.12
N ASP A 167 -18.55 0.08 22.84
CA ASP A 167 -18.21 -1.04 23.72
C ASP A 167 -17.61 -0.58 25.06
N CYS A 168 -16.89 0.56 25.06
CA CYS A 168 -16.41 1.19 26.28
C CYS A 168 -17.55 1.84 27.11
N GLY A 169 -18.71 2.08 26.50
CA GLY A 169 -19.89 2.71 27.10
C GLY A 169 -20.14 4.14 26.66
N TYR A 170 -19.39 4.67 25.69
CA TYR A 170 -19.62 5.98 25.09
C TYR A 170 -20.87 5.93 24.20
N ARG A 171 -21.80 6.86 24.37
CA ARG A 171 -23.09 6.91 23.66
C ARG A 171 -23.35 8.29 23.09
#